data_AF-B4WUI8-F1
#
_entry.id   AF-B4WUI8-F1
#
_cell.length_a   1.000
_cell.length_b   1.000
_cell.length_c   1.000
_cell.angle_alpha   90.00
_cell.angle_beta   90.00
_cell.angle_gamma   90.00
#
_symmetry.space_group_name_H-M   'P 1'
#
loop_
_entity.id
_entity.type
_entity.pdbx_description
1 polymer ?
#
loop_
_entity_poly.entity_id
_entity_poly.type
_entity_poly.pdbx_seq_one_letter_code
_entity_poly.pdbx_strand_id
1 'polypeptide(L)'
;MAAPQRRDPLAEVWASELEPMLRREPRLKPTTLFEYLEEQYPGKYPRVLRTLQRRVREWKALHGPEPEVMFMLRHEPGVMGLSDFTKLKGMEITINGEPFEHLIYHYRLAYSDCLGRHSLAPQSDAGTYR
;
A
#
# COMPACT_ATOMS: atom_id res chain seq x y z
N MET A 1 22.10 29.71 17.81
CA MET A 1 22.16 28.70 18.89
C MET A 1 21.65 27.40 18.32
N ALA A 2 22.52 26.40 18.12
CA ALA A 2 22.12 25.09 17.60
C ALA A 2 21.24 24.38 18.65
N ALA A 3 20.09 23.86 18.24
CA ALA A 3 19.22 23.08 19.13
C ALA A 3 20.02 21.89 19.70
N PRO A 4 19.82 21.52 20.98
CA PRO A 4 20.58 20.43 21.58
C PRO A 4 20.32 19.14 20.79
N GLN A 5 21.38 18.56 20.24
CA GLN A 5 21.36 17.24 19.60
C GLN A 5 20.85 16.24 20.66
N ARG A 6 19.57 15.89 20.60
CA ARG A 6 18.93 14.98 21.56
C ARG A 6 19.62 13.62 21.39
N ARG A 7 20.50 13.26 22.33
CA ARG A 7 21.16 11.95 22.37
C ARG A 7 20.08 10.89 22.23
N ASP A 8 20.22 10.02 21.25
CA ASP A 8 19.19 9.04 20.94
C ASP A 8 19.13 8.00 22.07
N PRO A 9 18.05 7.94 22.85
CA PRO A 9 17.96 7.04 24.00
C PRO A 9 17.96 5.57 23.58
N LEU A 10 17.69 5.27 22.31
CA LEU A 10 17.64 3.91 21.79
C LEU A 10 18.93 3.47 21.10
N ALA A 11 19.99 4.28 21.06
CA ALA A 11 21.22 3.92 20.34
C ALA A 11 21.86 2.62 20.83
N GLU A 12 21.93 2.44 22.15
CA GLU A 12 22.55 1.27 22.79
C GLU A 12 21.73 0.00 22.55
N VAL A 13 20.44 0.02 22.92
CA VAL A 13 19.53 -1.14 22.79
C VAL A 13 19.25 -1.51 21.33
N TRP A 14 19.36 -0.53 20.42
CA TRP A 14 19.16 -0.79 19.00
C TRP A 14 20.22 -1.72 18.42
N ALA A 15 21.50 -1.43 18.67
CA ALA A 15 22.60 -2.23 18.13
C ALA A 15 22.73 -3.59 18.84
N SER A 16 22.42 -3.65 20.14
CA SER A 16 22.56 -4.87 20.93
C SER A 16 21.41 -5.86 20.76
N GLU A 17 20.17 -5.39 20.65
CA GLU A 17 18.98 -6.25 20.74
C GLU A 17 18.05 -6.12 19.53
N LEU A 18 17.65 -4.89 19.18
CA LEU A 18 16.57 -4.67 18.19
C LEU A 18 17.01 -4.96 16.74
N GLU A 19 18.23 -4.58 16.37
CA GLU A 19 18.77 -4.86 15.04
C GLU A 19 18.98 -6.37 14.82
N PRO A 20 19.58 -7.14 15.75
CA PRO A 20 19.64 -8.61 15.64
C PRO A 20 18.26 -9.26 15.50
N MET A 21 17.25 -8.79 16.24
CA MET A 21 15.87 -9.30 16.11
C MET A 21 15.30 -9.03 14.71
N LEU A 22 15.51 -7.83 14.17
CA LEU A 22 15.10 -7.47 12.81
C LEU A 22 15.85 -8.27 11.73
N ARG A 23 17.14 -8.55 11.92
CA ARG A 23 17.93 -9.39 11.02
C ARG A 23 17.41 -10.83 10.99
N ARG A 24 17.00 -11.37 12.15
CA ARG A 24 16.44 -12.72 12.26
C ARG A 24 15.04 -12.83 11.68
N GLU A 25 14.19 -11.82 11.92
CA GLU A 25 12.82 -11.78 11.41
C GLU A 25 12.49 -10.36 10.87
N PRO A 26 12.77 -10.10 9.58
CA PRO A 26 12.51 -8.79 8.97
C PRO A 26 11.02 -8.39 8.95
N ARG A 27 10.10 -9.33 9.18
CA ARG A 27 8.66 -9.05 9.22
C ARG A 27 8.20 -8.41 10.54
N LEU A 28 9.06 -8.37 11.56
CA LEU A 28 8.74 -7.74 12.83
C LEU A 28 8.24 -6.30 12.63
N LYS A 29 7.16 -5.99 13.37
CA LYS A 29 6.56 -4.66 13.37
C LYS A 29 7.25 -3.79 14.42
N PRO A 30 7.34 -2.47 14.19
CA PRO A 30 7.84 -1.54 15.20
C PRO A 30 7.07 -1.61 16.53
N THR A 31 5.78 -1.94 16.50
CA THR A 31 4.97 -2.12 17.71
C THR A 31 5.42 -3.32 18.54
N THR A 32 5.73 -4.45 17.89
CA THR A 32 6.25 -5.65 18.56
C THR A 32 7.62 -5.40 19.21
N LEU A 33 8.48 -4.63 18.55
CA LEU A 33 9.74 -4.21 19.13
C LEU A 33 9.54 -3.24 20.31
N PHE A 34 8.49 -2.42 20.27
CA PHE A 34 8.14 -1.53 21.38
C PHE A 34 7.59 -2.31 22.58
N GLU A 35 6.71 -3.27 22.36
CA GLU A 35 6.19 -4.20 23.39
C GLU A 35 7.34 -4.94 24.08
N TYR A 36 8.31 -5.45 23.30
CA TYR A 36 9.53 -6.06 23.85
C TYR A 36 10.33 -5.10 24.76
N LEU A 37 10.47 -3.83 24.35
CA LEU A 37 11.15 -2.82 25.18
C LEU A 37 10.39 -2.51 26.47
N GLU A 38 9.05 -2.50 26.43
CA GLU A 38 8.21 -2.28 27.61
C GLU A 38 8.27 -3.46 28.58
N GLU A 39 8.38 -4.69 28.08
CA GLU A 39 8.55 -5.90 28.89
C GLU A 39 9.93 -5.98 29.54
N GLN A 40 11.01 -5.72 28.78
CA GLN A 40 12.39 -5.82 29.30
C GLN A 40 12.81 -4.61 30.13
N TYR A 41 12.30 -3.42 29.81
CA TYR A 41 12.68 -2.17 30.46
C TYR A 41 11.45 -1.32 30.83
N PRO A 42 10.63 -1.79 31.79
CA PRO A 42 9.37 -1.13 32.15
C PRO A 42 9.63 0.33 32.56
N GLY A 43 8.97 1.26 31.85
CA GLY A 43 9.04 2.71 32.13
C GLY A 43 10.34 3.42 31.71
N LYS A 44 11.34 2.72 31.18
CA LYS A 44 12.65 3.32 30.80
C LYS A 44 12.59 4.14 29.51
N TYR A 45 11.72 3.76 28.57
CA TYR A 45 11.62 4.37 27.23
C TYR A 45 10.22 4.95 26.93
N PRO A 46 9.75 5.97 27.64
CA PRO A 46 8.47 6.60 27.33
C PRO A 46 8.55 7.35 25.99
N ARG A 47 7.51 7.22 25.15
CA ARG A 47 7.30 7.98 23.90
C ARG A 47 8.34 7.73 22.78
N VAL A 48 8.98 6.57 22.74
CA VAL A 48 9.98 6.24 21.69
C VAL A 48 9.40 5.60 20.43
N LEU A 49 8.11 5.26 20.42
CA LEU A 49 7.46 4.53 19.31
C LEU A 49 7.65 5.20 17.94
N ARG A 50 7.54 6.54 17.84
CA ARG A 50 7.77 7.26 16.57
C ARG A 50 9.22 7.13 16.09
N THR A 51 10.19 7.21 17.00
CA THR A 51 11.62 7.06 16.69
C THR A 51 11.91 5.64 16.22
N LEU A 52 11.32 4.65 16.90
CA LEU A 52 11.46 3.24 16.56
C LEU A 52 10.84 2.92 15.19
N GLN A 53 9.63 3.41 14.91
CA GLN A 53 8.99 3.29 13.60
C GLN A 53 9.85 3.85 12.48
N ARG A 54 10.45 5.03 12.68
CA ARG A 54 11.36 5.65 11.71
C ARG A 54 12.59 4.78 11.45
N ARG A 55 13.30 4.35 12.50
CA ARG A 55 14.51 3.52 12.39
C ARG A 55 14.24 2.17 11.75
N VAL A 56 13.12 1.52 12.08
CA VAL A 56 12.71 0.25 11.45
C VAL A 56 12.44 0.46 9.96
N ARG A 57 11.79 1.58 9.58
CA ARG A 57 11.55 1.91 8.17
C ARG A 57 12.86 2.14 7.41
N GLU A 58 13.79 2.90 7.98
CA GLU A 58 15.12 3.13 7.41
C GLU A 58 15.91 1.82 7.27
N TRP A 59 15.91 0.99 8.31
CA TRP A 59 16.57 -0.31 8.29
C TRP A 59 15.99 -1.24 7.21
N LYS A 60 14.66 -1.31 7.10
CA LYS A 60 13.97 -2.09 6.05
C LYS A 60 14.22 -1.56 4.64
N ALA A 61 14.41 -0.25 4.47
CA ALA A 61 14.79 0.30 3.17
C ALA A 61 16.21 -0.10 2.74
N LEU A 62 17.11 -0.35 3.70
CA LEU A 62 18.51 -0.72 3.45
C LEU A 62 18.75 -2.25 3.40
N HIS A 63 18.00 -3.02 4.19
CA HIS A 63 18.23 -4.46 4.40
C HIS A 63 16.98 -5.32 4.18
N GLY A 64 15.82 -4.70 3.92
CA GLY A 64 14.59 -5.42 3.65
C GLY A 64 14.61 -6.05 2.26
N PRO A 65 13.66 -6.97 2.00
CA PRO A 65 13.44 -7.46 0.63
C PRO A 65 13.18 -6.27 -0.29
N GLU A 66 13.61 -6.38 -1.55
CA GLU A 66 13.36 -5.35 -2.55
C GLU A 66 11.87 -4.97 -2.54
N PRO A 67 11.54 -3.67 -2.55
CA PRO A 67 10.15 -3.25 -2.55
C PRO A 67 9.47 -3.83 -3.78
N GLU A 68 8.32 -4.47 -3.57
CA GLU A 68 7.47 -4.92 -4.67
C GLU A 68 7.06 -3.69 -5.49
N VAL A 69 7.57 -3.60 -6.71
CA VAL A 69 7.30 -2.47 -7.60
C VAL A 69 5.87 -2.59 -8.11
N MET A 70 4.99 -1.76 -7.58
CA MET A 70 3.61 -1.67 -8.05
C MET A 70 3.50 -0.59 -9.12
N PHE A 71 3.17 -1.00 -10.35
CA PHE A 71 2.86 -0.05 -11.42
C PHE A 71 1.39 0.37 -11.35
N MET A 72 1.13 1.66 -11.51
CA MET A 72 -0.23 2.16 -11.61
C MET A 72 -0.82 1.81 -12.98
N LEU A 73 -1.92 1.04 -12.99
CA LEU A 73 -2.70 0.85 -14.21
C LEU A 73 -3.39 2.17 -14.58
N ARG A 74 -2.99 2.74 -15.72
CA ARG A 74 -3.59 3.95 -16.29
C ARG A 74 -4.43 3.53 -17.50
N HIS A 75 -5.70 3.90 -17.49
CA HIS A 75 -6.58 3.77 -18.64
C HIS A 75 -6.64 5.13 -19.31
N GLU A 76 -6.09 5.25 -20.52
CA GLU A 76 -6.20 6.50 -21.28
C GLU A 76 -7.59 6.60 -21.94
N PRO A 77 -8.17 7.81 -22.05
CA PRO A 77 -9.45 8.01 -22.72
C PRO A 77 -9.45 7.42 -24.14
N GLY A 78 -10.45 6.61 -24.45
CA GLY A 78 -10.63 6.02 -25.80
C GLY A 78 -9.66 4.90 -26.16
N VAL A 79 -8.72 4.52 -25.29
CA VAL A 79 -7.73 3.47 -25.59
C VAL A 79 -8.24 2.07 -25.28
N MET A 80 -9.08 1.92 -24.24
CA MET A 80 -9.55 0.62 -23.79
C MET A 80 -11.07 0.61 -23.62
N GLY A 81 -11.73 -0.31 -24.32
CA GLY A 81 -13.14 -0.64 -24.16
C GLY A 81 -13.31 -1.95 -23.40
N LEU A 82 -14.31 -2.00 -22.54
CA LEU A 82 -14.78 -3.19 -21.84
C LEU A 82 -16.11 -3.60 -22.48
N SER A 83 -16.20 -4.86 -22.88
CA SER A 83 -17.40 -5.42 -23.50
C SER A 83 -17.78 -6.72 -22.81
N ASP A 84 -19.04 -6.85 -22.43
CA ASP A 84 -19.58 -8.06 -21.83
C ASP A 84 -20.97 -8.39 -22.38
N PHE A 85 -21.37 -9.63 -22.16
CA PHE A 85 -22.70 -10.12 -22.51
C PHE A 85 -23.39 -10.61 -21.24
N THR A 86 -24.60 -10.13 -20.99
CA THR A 86 -25.39 -10.52 -19.82
C THR A 86 -26.70 -11.16 -20.27
N LYS A 87 -26.98 -12.38 -19.80
CA LYS A 87 -28.30 -13.02 -19.94
C LYS A 87 -29.17 -12.54 -18.79
N LEU A 88 -30.26 -11.84 -19.10
CA LEU A 88 -31.20 -11.38 -18.09
C LEU A 88 -32.01 -12.58 -17.59
N LYS A 89 -32.12 -12.72 -16.27
CA LYS A 89 -32.88 -13.80 -15.62
C LYS A 89 -34.18 -13.24 -15.06
N GLY A 90 -35.26 -14.04 -15.11
CA GLY A 90 -36.56 -13.66 -14.53
C GLY A 90 -37.40 -12.74 -15.41
N MET A 91 -37.03 -12.53 -16.67
CA MET A 91 -37.82 -11.77 -17.65
C MET A 91 -37.77 -12.49 -18.99
N GLU A 92 -38.93 -12.66 -19.63
CA GLU A 92 -39.04 -13.24 -20.97
C GLU A 92 -39.11 -12.09 -21.98
N ILE A 93 -38.20 -12.12 -22.95
CA ILE A 93 -38.23 -11.18 -24.08
C ILE A 93 -38.95 -11.89 -25.21
N THR A 94 -39.97 -11.26 -25.78
CA THR A 94 -40.70 -11.79 -26.94
C THR A 94 -40.48 -10.90 -28.16
N ILE A 95 -40.42 -11.51 -29.35
CA ILE A 95 -40.40 -10.81 -30.64
C ILE A 95 -41.56 -11.36 -31.46
N ASN A 96 -42.48 -10.49 -31.87
CA ASN A 96 -43.75 -10.89 -32.53
C ASN A 96 -44.61 -11.88 -31.71
N GLY A 97 -44.51 -11.82 -30.38
CA GLY A 97 -45.27 -12.70 -29.48
C GLY A 97 -44.60 -14.06 -29.22
N GLU A 98 -43.51 -14.38 -29.90
CA GLU A 98 -42.74 -15.61 -29.67
C GLU A 98 -41.58 -15.36 -28.69
N PRO A 99 -41.31 -16.29 -27.74
CA PRO A 99 -40.16 -16.20 -26.85
C PRO A 99 -38.83 -16.12 -27.61
N PHE A 100 -37.99 -15.16 -27.24
CA PHE A 100 -36.67 -14.94 -27.81
C PHE A 100 -35.57 -15.18 -26.78
N GLU A 101 -34.66 -16.11 -27.11
CA GLU A 101 -33.45 -16.29 -26.31
C GLU A 101 -32.52 -15.09 -26.51
N HIS A 102 -32.51 -14.22 -25.52
CA HIS A 102 -31.83 -12.94 -25.59
C HIS A 102 -30.49 -12.95 -24.85
N LEU A 103 -29.61 -12.06 -25.31
CA LEU A 103 -28.34 -11.74 -24.67
C LEU A 103 -28.13 -10.23 -24.79
N ILE A 104 -27.91 -9.56 -23.67
CA ILE A 104 -27.69 -8.11 -23.65
C ILE A 104 -26.20 -7.87 -23.83
N TYR A 105 -25.84 -7.12 -24.87
CA TYR A 105 -24.48 -6.64 -25.05
C TYR A 105 -24.30 -5.31 -24.31
N HIS A 106 -23.24 -5.22 -23.51
CA HIS A 106 -22.87 -4.02 -22.79
C HIS A 106 -21.44 -3.63 -23.17
N TYR A 107 -21.27 -2.37 -23.56
CA TYR A 107 -19.97 -1.80 -23.91
C TYR A 107 -19.75 -0.49 -23.16
N ARG A 108 -18.55 -0.32 -22.62
CA ARG A 108 -18.13 0.91 -21.94
C ARG A 108 -16.64 1.17 -22.10
N LEU A 109 -16.23 2.42 -22.00
CA LEU A 109 -14.81 2.78 -21.96
C LEU A 109 -14.25 2.57 -20.55
N ALA A 110 -13.06 1.98 -20.41
CA ALA A 110 -12.42 1.79 -19.10
C ALA A 110 -12.14 3.14 -18.39
N TYR A 111 -12.00 4.22 -19.16
CA TYR A 111 -11.86 5.58 -18.63
C TYR A 111 -13.16 6.15 -18.04
N SER A 112 -14.33 5.61 -18.40
CA SER A 112 -15.62 6.15 -17.94
C SER A 112 -16.00 5.70 -16.52
N ASP A 113 -15.26 4.76 -15.93
CA ASP A 113 -15.41 4.42 -14.51
C ASP A 113 -14.84 5.55 -13.63
N CYS A 114 -15.73 6.35 -13.06
CA CYS A 114 -15.40 7.40 -12.09
C CYS A 114 -15.39 6.91 -10.63
N LEU A 115 -15.53 5.60 -10.39
CA LEU A 115 -15.51 5.04 -9.03
C LEU A 115 -14.09 5.08 -8.46
N GLY A 116 -13.75 6.20 -7.81
CA GLY A 116 -12.77 6.22 -6.73
C GLY A 116 -11.42 6.87 -7.01
N ARG A 117 -11.22 7.66 -8.07
CA ARG A 117 -9.99 8.46 -8.20
C ARG A 117 -10.13 9.79 -7.45
N HIS A 118 -10.19 9.71 -6.12
CA HIS A 118 -9.81 10.86 -5.29
C HIS A 118 -8.35 11.19 -5.62
N SER A 119 -8.17 12.27 -6.38
CA SER A 119 -7.00 13.13 -6.45
C SER A 119 -5.72 12.58 -5.79
N LEU A 120 -4.87 11.93 -6.57
CA LEU A 120 -3.44 12.16 -6.46
C LEU A 120 -3.02 12.79 -7.77
N ALA A 121 -2.85 14.11 -7.74
CA ALA A 121 -2.20 14.86 -8.80
C ALA A 121 -0.89 14.15 -9.18
N PRO A 122 -0.50 14.14 -10.46
CA PRO A 122 0.82 13.64 -10.82
C PRO A 122 1.84 14.56 -10.15
N GLN A 123 2.50 14.07 -9.10
CA GLN A 123 3.80 14.64 -8.76
C GLN A 123 4.70 14.35 -9.95
N SER A 124 5.23 15.43 -10.52
CA SER A 124 6.21 15.40 -11.59
C SER A 124 7.44 14.63 -11.11
N ASP A 125 7.53 13.35 -11.46
CA ASP A 125 8.78 12.60 -11.38
C ASP A 125 9.70 13.05 -12.52
N ALA A 126 10.41 14.15 -12.27
CA ALA A 126 11.69 14.38 -12.90
C ALA A 126 12.70 13.41 -12.27
N GLY A 127 12.72 12.19 -12.80
CA GLY A 127 13.63 11.12 -12.40
C GLY A 127 14.14 10.39 -13.62
N THR A 128 15.04 11.04 -14.36
CA THR A 128 15.86 10.42 -15.41
C THR A 128 16.59 9.22 -14.82
N TYR A 129 16.18 8.00 -15.17
CA TYR A 129 16.98 6.81 -14.91
C TYR A 129 18.17 6.78 -15.87
N ARG A 130 19.37 6.69 -15.29
CA ARG A 130 20.60 6.24 -15.97
C ARG A 130 20.83 4.78 -15.65
#